data_AF-W8EUB1-F1
#
_entry.id   AF-W8EUB1-F1
#
_cell.length_a   1.000
_cell.length_b   1.000
_cell.length_c   1.000
_cell.angle_alpha   90.00
_cell.angle_beta   90.00
_cell.angle_gamma   90.00
#
_symmetry.space_group_name_H-M   'P 1'
#
loop_
_entity.id
_entity.type
_entity.pdbx_description
1 polymer ?
#
loop_
_entity_poly.entity_id
_entity_poly.type
_entity_poly.pdbx_seq_one_letter_code
_entity_poly.pdbx_strand_id
1 'polypeptide(L)' 'MENILVPTDFSFESHHAFEVAVRLAARIGGSVLLLHAVELPEMASLQHLWQTGGRHGAAQQRQPQ' A
#
# COMPACT_ATOMS: atom_id res chain seq x y z
N MET A 1 -15.71 8.28 25.08
CA MET A 1 -14.75 7.17 25.16
C MET A 1 -13.68 7.50 24.12
N GLU A 2 -12.49 7.90 24.54
CA GLU A 2 -11.44 8.37 23.62
C GLU A 2 -10.60 7.19 23.12
N ASN A 3 -10.48 7.05 21.81
CA ASN A 3 -9.72 5.96 21.17
C ASN A 3 -8.53 6.53 20.40
N ILE A 4 -7.33 6.05 20.69
CA ILE A 4 -6.10 6.43 19.99
C ILE A 4 -5.89 5.43 18.85
N LEU A 5 -5.99 5.90 17.61
CA LEU A 5 -5.64 5.11 16.43
C LEU A 5 -4.11 5.07 16.28
N VAL A 6 -3.55 3.86 16.20
CA VAL A 6 -2.11 3.64 16.01
C VAL A 6 -1.91 2.80 14.74
N PRO A 7 -1.35 3.36 13.67
CA PRO A 7 -0.93 2.56 12.52
C PRO A 7 0.32 1.74 12.86
N THR A 8 0.41 0.53 12.31
CA THR A 8 1.60 -0.33 12.39
C THR A 8 1.90 -0.96 11.04
N ASP A 9 3.17 -0.91 10.66
CA ASP A 9 3.80 -1.67 9.58
C ASP A 9 4.70 -2.80 10.13
N PHE A 10 4.57 -3.09 11.44
CA PHE A 10 5.39 -4.03 12.21
C PHE A 10 6.88 -3.68 12.31
N SER A 11 7.29 -2.46 11.97
CA SER A 11 8.64 -1.94 12.24
C SER A 11 8.89 -1.72 13.75
N PHE A 12 10.16 -1.60 14.13
CA PHE A 12 10.54 -1.20 15.50
C PHE A 12 10.02 0.19 15.86
N GLU A 13 10.01 1.11 14.90
CA GLU A 13 9.52 2.47 15.03
C GLU A 13 8.02 2.49 15.33
N SER A 14 7.23 1.66 14.62
CA SER A 14 5.81 1.51 14.90
C SER A 14 5.53 0.87 16.27
N HIS A 15 6.43 -0.01 16.74
CA HIS A 15 6.34 -0.57 18.10
C HIS A 15 6.56 0.51 19.16
N HIS A 16 7.53 1.40 19.00
CA HIS A 16 7.74 2.53 19.91
C HIS A 16 6.53 3.47 19.94
N ALA A 17 5.89 3.73 18.79
CA ALA A 17 4.66 4.50 18.73
C ALA A 17 3.52 3.83 19.52
N PHE A 18 3.37 2.51 19.39
CA PHE A 18 2.42 1.72 20.15
C PHE A 18 2.65 1.80 21.67
N GLU A 19 3.90 1.67 22.15
CA GLU A 19 4.21 1.77 23.58
C GLU A 19 3.85 3.15 24.17
N VAL A 20 4.06 4.22 23.41
CA VAL A 20 3.64 5.57 23.82
C VAL A 20 2.12 5.68 23.87
N ALA A 21 1.42 5.16 22.86
CA ALA A 21 -0.04 5.20 22.79
C ALA A 21 -0.71 4.43 23.94
N VAL A 22 -0.20 3.25 24.32
CA VAL A 22 -0.69 2.48 25.47
C VAL A 22 -0.58 3.30 26.76
N ARG A 23 0.56 3.95 26.99
CA ARG A 23 0.78 4.82 28.16
C ARG A 23 -0.12 6.05 28.15
N LEU A 24 -0.50 6.57 26.98
CA LEU A 24 -1.41 7.70 26.87
C LEU A 24 -2.86 7.27 27.10
N ALA A 25 -3.30 6.17 26.49
CA ALA A 25 -4.63 5.58 26.67
C ALA A 25 -4.91 5.30 28.15
N ALA A 26 -3.94 4.72 28.86
CA ALA A 26 -4.05 4.45 30.29
C ALA A 26 -4.29 5.72 31.14
N ARG A 27 -3.68 6.86 30.77
CA ARG A 27 -3.84 8.14 31.50
C ARG A 27 -5.20 8.79 31.27
N ILE A 28 -5.77 8.63 30.08
CA ILE A 28 -7.06 9.25 29.71
C ILE A 28 -8.26 8.32 29.91
N GLY A 29 -8.04 7.10 30.43
CA GLY A 29 -9.08 6.08 30.51
C GLY A 29 -9.61 5.66 29.14
N GLY A 30 -8.75 5.73 28.11
CA GLY A 30 -9.07 5.44 26.71
C GLY A 30 -8.61 4.06 26.28
N SER A 31 -8.72 3.79 24.98
CA SER A 31 -8.25 2.56 24.36
C SER A 31 -7.32 2.82 23.18
N VAL A 32 -6.57 1.80 22.77
CA VAL A 32 -5.74 1.82 21.56
C VAL A 32 -6.42 0.98 20.48
N LEU A 33 -6.66 1.59 19.32
CA LEU A 33 -7.06 0.91 18.10
C LEU A 33 -5.83 0.72 17.22
N LEU A 34 -5.33 -0.51 17.10
CA LEU A 34 -4.17 -0.82 16.27
C LEU A 34 -4.62 -1.13 14.83
N LEU A 35 -4.02 -0.45 13.84
CA LEU A 35 -4.35 -0.57 12.42
C LEU A 35 -3.13 -1.04 11.63
N HIS A 36 -3.26 -2.14 10.90
CA HIS A 36 -2.29 -2.55 9.89
C HIS A 36 -2.89 -2.36 8.50
N ALA A 37 -2.19 -1.64 7.62
CA ALA A 37 -2.59 -1.48 6.22
C ALA A 37 -1.83 -2.49 5.36
N VAL A 38 -2.57 -3.20 4.50
CA VAL A 38 -2.00 -4.15 3.55
C VAL A 38 -2.07 -3.54 2.16
N GLU A 39 -0.94 -3.46 1.46
CA GLU A 39 -0.92 -3.12 0.04
C GLU A 39 -1.52 -4.27 -0.76
N LEU A 40 -2.59 -3.99 -1.49
CA LEU A 40 -3.13 -4.95 -2.44
C LEU A 40 -2.19 -5.02 -3.66
N PRO A 41 -1.98 -6.20 -4.24
CA PRO A 41 -1.29 -6.30 -5.52
C PRO A 41 -1.95 -5.35 -6.51
N GLU A 42 -1.15 -4.52 -7.20
CA GLU A 42 -1.64 -3.82 -8.38
C GLU A 42 -2.30 -4.86 -9.27
N MET A 43 -3.63 -4.78 -9.43
CA MET A 43 -4.35 -5.62 -10.37
C MET A 43 -3.57 -5.56 -11.69
N ALA A 44 -3.07 -6.72 -12.14
CA ALA A 44 -2.22 -6.89 -13.31
C ALA A 44 -2.56 -5.82 -14.35
N SER A 45 -1.74 -4.79 -14.34
CA SER A 45 -2.19 -3.49 -14.76
C SER A 45 -2.48 -3.54 -16.26
N LEU A 46 -3.55 -2.88 -16.71
CA LEU A 46 -3.93 -2.85 -18.13
C LEU A 46 -2.71 -2.53 -19.01
N GLN A 47 -1.77 -1.73 -18.52
CA GLN A 47 -0.46 -1.45 -19.10
C GLN A 47 0.39 -2.70 -19.47
N HIS A 48 0.28 -3.86 -18.80
CA HIS A 48 0.91 -5.11 -19.26
C HIS A 48 0.23 -5.67 -20.51
N LEU A 49 -1.10 -5.55 -20.64
CA LEU A 49 -1.84 -5.99 -21.83
C LEU A 49 -1.48 -5.17 -23.08
N TRP A 50 -1.14 -3.88 -22.93
CA TRP A 50 -0.67 -3.04 -24.04
C TRP A 50 0.79 -3.31 -24.44
N GLN A 51 1.64 -3.83 -23.54
CA GLN A 51 3.01 -4.25 -23.88
C GLN A 51 3.05 -5.52 -24.74
N THR A 52 2.11 -6.45 -24.54
CA THR A 52 2.02 -7.67 -25.35
C THR A 52 1.30 -7.43 -26.68
N GLY A 53 0.38 -6.46 -26.77
CA GLY A 53 -0.36 -6.17 -28.01
C GLY A 53 0.37 -5.30 -29.04
N GLY A 54 1.38 -4.53 -28.63
CA GLY A 54 2.04 -3.53 -29.50
C GLY A 54 3.15 -4.05 -30.43
N ARG A 55 3.59 -5.31 -30.32
CA ARG A 55 4.75 -5.83 -31.07
C ARG A 55 4.42 -6.50 -32.42
N HIS A 56 3.19 -6.39 -32.94
CA HIS A 56 2.82 -6.99 -34.23
C HIS A 56 2.45 -6.00 -35.34
N GLY A 57 2.64 -4.68 -35.14
CA GLY A 57 2.29 -3.66 -36.14
C GLY A 57 3.43 -3.04 -36.96
N ALA A 58 4.70 -3.29 -36.62
CA ALA A 58 5.84 -2.54 -37.17
C ALA A 58 6.80 -3.39 -38.00
N ALA A 59 6.28 -4.15 -38.98
CA ALA A 59 7.14 -4.77 -39.99
C ALA A 59 6.35 -5.18 -41.25
N GLN A 60 5.81 -4.24 -42.03
CA GLN A 60 5.72 -4.39 -43.50
C GLN A 60 5.21 -3.09 -44.18
N GLN A 61 6.07 -2.09 -44.34
CA GLN A 61 5.93 -1.15 -45.46
C GLN A 61 7.25 -1.18 -46.23
N ARG A 62 7.39 -2.21 -47.07
CA ARG A 62 8.37 -2.20 -48.16
C ARG A 62 7.77 -1.39 -49.32
N GLN A 63 8.57 -0.45 -49.81
CA GLN A 63 8.33 0.39 -50.98
C GLN A 63 7.87 -0.45 -52.20
N PRO A 64 6.85 -0.02 -52.96
CA PRO A 64 6.80 -0.28 -54.38
C PRO A 64 7.52 0.83 -55.16
N GLN A 65 8.18 0.40 -56.22
CA GLN A 65 8.98 1.20 -57.15
C GLN A 65 8.17 2.22 -57.94
#